data_AF-F8VRL0-F1
#
_entry.id   AF-F8VRL0-F1
#
_cell.length_a   1.000
_cell.length_b   1.000
_cell.length_c   1.000
_cell.angle_alpha   90.00
_cell.angle_beta   90.00
_cell.angle_gamma   90.00
#
_symmetry.space_group_name_H-M   'P 1'
#
loop_
_entity.id
_entity.type
_entity.pdbx_description
1 polymer ?
#
loop_
_entity_poly.entity_id
_entity_poly.type
_entity_poly.pdbx_seq_one_letter_code
_entity_poly.pdbx_strand_id
1 'polypeptide(L)'
;MRANDALQVLGLLFSLARGSEVGNSQAVCPGTLNGLSVTGDAENQYQTLYKLYERCEVVMGNLEIVLTGHNADLSFLQWIREVTGYVLVAMNEFSTLPLPNLRVVRGTQVYDGKFAIFVMLNYNTN
;
A
#
# COMPACT_ATOMS: atom_id res chain seq x y z
N MET A 1 -40.01 -45.51 -12.14
CA MET A 1 -39.03 -44.82 -11.28
C MET A 1 -37.72 -44.76 -12.07
N ARG A 2 -37.58 -43.85 -13.05
CA ARG A 2 -37.03 -42.48 -12.93
C ARG A 2 -35.82 -42.42 -12.00
N ALA A 3 -34.67 -42.83 -12.49
CA ALA A 3 -33.38 -42.75 -11.79
C ALA A 3 -32.24 -42.18 -12.65
N ASN A 4 -32.53 -41.50 -13.77
CA ASN A 4 -31.50 -40.95 -14.67
C ASN A 4 -31.55 -39.43 -14.89
N ASP A 5 -32.59 -38.73 -14.41
CA ASP A 5 -32.73 -37.28 -14.66
C ASP A 5 -32.08 -36.41 -13.55
N ALA A 6 -31.78 -36.97 -12.38
CA ALA A 6 -31.23 -36.22 -11.25
C ALA A 6 -29.72 -35.94 -11.35
N LEU A 7 -28.97 -36.76 -12.12
CA LEU A 7 -27.52 -36.64 -12.19
C LEU A 7 -27.04 -35.56 -13.19
N GLN A 8 -27.86 -35.23 -14.19
CA GLN A 8 -27.55 -34.18 -15.17
C GLN A 8 -27.67 -32.78 -14.55
N VAL A 9 -28.66 -32.55 -13.69
CA VAL A 9 -28.90 -31.21 -13.09
C VAL A 9 -27.78 -30.83 -12.09
N LEU A 10 -27.18 -31.81 -11.42
CA LEU A 10 -26.12 -31.57 -10.43
C LEU A 10 -24.77 -31.21 -11.09
N GLY A 11 -24.51 -31.66 -12.32
CA GLY A 11 -23.31 -31.29 -13.09
C GLY A 11 -23.36 -29.87 -13.68
N LEU A 12 -24.56 -29.38 -13.98
CA LEU A 12 -24.77 -28.03 -14.54
C LEU A 12 -24.59 -26.91 -13.50
N LEU A 13 -24.84 -27.18 -12.20
CA LEU A 13 -24.65 -26.18 -11.15
C LEU A 13 -23.17 -25.96 -10.77
N PHE A 14 -22.30 -26.94 -11.00
CA PHE A 14 -20.84 -26.78 -10.76
C PHE A 14 -20.10 -26.10 -11.91
N SER A 15 -20.75 -25.92 -13.07
CA SER A 15 -20.12 -25.32 -14.25
C SER A 15 -20.19 -23.78 -14.29
N LEU A 16 -20.95 -23.16 -13.37
CA LEU A 16 -21.10 -21.69 -13.30
C LEU A 16 -20.17 -21.01 -12.27
N ALA A 17 -19.37 -21.77 -11.52
CA ALA A 17 -18.45 -21.20 -10.52
C ALA A 17 -17.05 -20.86 -11.07
N ARG A 18 -16.83 -20.94 -12.38
CA ARG A 18 -15.62 -20.39 -13.01
C ARG A 18 -15.89 -18.96 -13.47
N GLY A 19 -16.02 -18.07 -12.49
CA GLY A 19 -15.75 -16.65 -12.73
C GLY A 19 -14.27 -16.52 -13.06
N SER A 20 -13.94 -16.34 -14.34
CA SER A 20 -12.62 -15.85 -14.72
C SER A 20 -12.56 -14.36 -14.35
N GLU A 21 -12.18 -14.06 -13.12
CA GLU A 21 -11.70 -12.72 -12.79
C GLU A 21 -10.33 -12.54 -13.44
N VAL A 22 -10.31 -12.24 -14.74
CA VAL A 22 -9.21 -11.49 -15.35
C VAL A 22 -9.46 -10.01 -15.06
N GLY A 23 -9.65 -9.70 -13.77
CA GLY A 23 -9.34 -8.37 -13.27
C GLY A 23 -7.83 -8.34 -13.10
N ASN A 24 -7.17 -7.30 -13.59
CA ASN A 24 -5.79 -7.05 -13.23
C ASN A 24 -5.74 -6.85 -11.70
N SER A 25 -5.52 -7.93 -10.94
CA SER A 25 -5.51 -7.92 -9.48
C SER A 25 -4.44 -6.95 -9.03
N GLN A 26 -4.87 -5.77 -8.58
CA GLN A 26 -3.95 -4.75 -8.09
C GLN A 26 -3.13 -5.35 -6.94
N ALA A 27 -1.81 -5.13 -6.95
CA ALA A 27 -0.98 -5.58 -5.85
C ALA A 27 -1.30 -4.76 -4.59
N VAL A 28 -1.83 -5.43 -3.57
CA VAL A 28 -2.25 -4.80 -2.32
C VAL A 28 -1.22 -5.08 -1.23
N CYS A 29 -0.85 -4.06 -0.46
CA CYS A 29 0.00 -4.18 0.71
C CYS A 29 -0.65 -3.52 1.94
N PRO A 30 -0.35 -3.99 3.17
CA PRO A 30 -0.79 -3.30 4.36
C PRO A 30 -0.02 -1.97 4.57
N GLY A 31 -0.70 -0.98 5.12
CA GLY A 31 -0.10 0.25 5.62
C GLY A 31 0.35 0.13 7.09
N THR A 32 0.86 1.23 7.65
CA THR A 32 1.30 1.31 9.05
C THR A 32 0.43 2.28 9.87
N LEU A 33 0.64 2.29 11.19
CA LEU A 33 -0.02 3.20 12.14
C LEU A 33 0.95 3.57 13.27
N ASN A 34 2.20 3.87 12.92
CA ASN A 34 3.27 4.20 13.85
C ASN A 34 3.37 5.72 14.11
N GLY A 35 2.77 6.54 13.25
CA GLY A 35 2.87 7.99 13.34
C GLY A 35 4.32 8.45 13.21
N LEU A 36 4.84 9.12 14.24
CA LEU A 36 6.24 9.56 14.30
C LEU A 36 7.16 8.59 15.07
N SER A 37 6.63 7.45 15.52
CA SER A 37 7.43 6.43 16.20
C SER A 37 8.20 5.59 15.19
N VAL A 38 9.48 5.36 15.44
CA VAL A 38 10.36 4.58 14.55
C VAL A 38 11.02 3.45 15.33
N THR A 39 11.15 2.29 14.69
CA THR A 39 11.82 1.12 15.28
C THR A 39 13.20 0.95 14.65
N GLY A 40 14.24 1.30 15.39
CA GLY A 40 15.62 1.16 14.94
C GLY A 40 16.20 2.43 14.32
N ASP A 41 17.21 2.26 13.48
CA ASP A 41 17.91 3.33 12.76
C ASP A 41 17.31 3.56 11.35
N ALA A 42 17.84 4.56 10.65
CA ALA A 42 17.38 4.93 9.31
C ALA A 42 17.55 3.79 8.28
N GLU A 43 18.54 2.91 8.45
CA GLU A 43 18.75 1.76 7.57
C GLU A 43 17.67 0.70 7.81
N ASN A 44 17.39 0.34 9.07
CA ASN A 44 16.30 -0.58 9.40
C ASN A 44 14.95 -0.05 8.94
N GLN A 45 14.75 1.26 9.01
CA GLN A 45 13.55 1.92 8.54
C GLN A 45 13.41 1.77 7.01
N TYR A 46 14.48 2.01 6.26
CA TYR A 46 14.49 1.77 4.81
C TYR A 46 14.15 0.31 4.46
N GLN A 47 14.79 -0.66 5.13
CA GLN A 47 14.53 -2.08 4.89
C GLN A 47 13.07 -2.47 5.18
N THR A 48 12.47 -1.86 6.21
CA THR A 48 11.06 -2.06 6.56
C THR A 48 10.14 -1.51 5.47
N LEU A 49 10.39 -0.29 4.99
CA LEU A 49 9.64 0.31 3.89
C LEU A 49 9.73 -0.52 2.61
N TYR A 50 10.94 -0.95 2.24
CA TYR A 50 11.18 -1.77 1.06
C TYR A 50 10.37 -3.07 1.14
N LYS A 51 10.47 -3.79 2.25
CA LYS A 51 9.78 -5.06 2.45
C LYS A 51 8.25 -4.93 2.40
N LEU A 52 7.69 -3.81 2.88
CA LEU A 52 6.25 -3.59 2.90
C LEU A 52 5.69 -3.17 1.54
N TYR A 53 6.43 -2.34 0.80
CA TYR A 53 5.89 -1.61 -0.34
C TYR A 53 6.50 -1.99 -1.69
N GLU A 54 7.46 -2.92 -1.74
CA GLU A 54 7.99 -3.44 -3.00
C GLU A 54 6.86 -3.98 -3.89
N ARG A 55 6.69 -3.38 -5.07
CA ARG A 55 5.64 -3.69 -6.07
C ARG A 55 4.20 -3.52 -5.56
N CYS A 56 3.98 -2.69 -4.54
CA CYS A 56 2.63 -2.38 -4.08
C CYS A 56 1.94 -1.34 -4.98
N GLU A 57 0.70 -1.60 -5.38
CA GLU A 57 -0.18 -0.65 -6.09
C GLU A 57 -1.18 0.04 -5.16
N VAL A 58 -1.69 -0.67 -4.15
CA VAL A 58 -2.72 -0.17 -3.21
C VAL A 58 -2.28 -0.39 -1.77
N VAL A 59 -2.10 0.70 -1.03
CA VAL A 59 -1.82 0.66 0.42
C VAL A 59 -3.13 0.62 1.20
N MET A 60 -3.38 -0.51 1.86
CA MET A 60 -4.49 -0.71 2.80
C MET A 60 -4.09 -0.22 4.19
N GLY A 61 -4.38 1.06 4.46
CA GLY A 61 -3.95 1.78 5.64
C GLY A 61 -3.19 3.05 5.26
N ASN A 62 -2.23 3.44 6.09
CA ASN A 62 -1.47 4.67 5.91
C ASN A 62 -0.11 4.37 5.27
N LEU A 63 0.36 5.31 4.46
CA LEU A 63 1.74 5.32 3.96
C LEU A 63 2.54 6.27 4.85
N GLU A 64 3.38 5.72 5.73
CA GLU A 64 4.20 6.51 6.66
C GLU A 64 5.68 6.39 6.28
N ILE A 65 6.24 7.47 5.76
CA ILE A 65 7.65 7.60 5.38
C ILE A 65 8.29 8.55 6.39
N VAL A 66 8.87 7.96 7.42
CA VAL A 66 9.44 8.70 8.57
C VAL A 66 10.87 8.26 8.82
N LEU A 67 11.77 9.20 9.13
CA LEU A 67 13.17 8.93 9.49
C LEU A 67 13.94 8.12 8.43
N THR A 68 13.73 8.43 7.15
CA THR A 68 14.43 7.77 6.04
C THR A 68 15.70 8.55 5.67
N GLY A 69 16.81 7.82 5.56
CA GLY A 69 18.13 8.41 5.33
C GLY A 69 18.33 9.04 3.95
N HIS A 70 19.36 9.90 3.86
CA HIS A 70 19.67 10.71 2.67
C HIS A 70 19.83 9.91 1.37
N ASN A 71 20.50 8.75 1.43
CA ASN A 71 20.87 7.94 0.26
C ASN A 71 19.86 6.83 -0.07
N ALA A 72 18.66 6.86 0.50
CA ALA A 72 17.67 5.81 0.29
C ALA A 72 17.13 5.80 -1.16
N ASP A 73 17.18 4.63 -1.82
CA ASP A 73 16.52 4.43 -3.11
C ASP A 73 15.05 4.04 -2.92
N LEU A 74 14.17 5.04 -2.99
CA LEU A 74 12.73 4.86 -2.81
C LEU A 74 12.00 4.48 -4.12
N SER A 75 12.69 4.10 -5.19
CA SER A 75 12.09 3.80 -6.50
C SER A 75 11.01 2.71 -6.45
N PHE A 76 11.05 1.80 -5.48
CA PHE A 76 10.00 0.79 -5.28
C PHE A 76 8.61 1.39 -5.00
N LEU A 77 8.53 2.62 -4.46
CA LEU A 77 7.27 3.33 -4.23
C LEU A 77 6.59 3.78 -5.54
N GLN A 78 7.28 3.71 -6.68
CA GLN A 78 6.74 4.16 -7.96
C GLN A 78 5.46 3.45 -8.36
N TRP A 79 5.22 2.23 -7.85
CA TRP A 79 4.06 1.42 -8.20
C TRP A 79 2.79 1.85 -7.46
N ILE A 80 2.91 2.60 -6.37
CA ILE A 80 1.77 2.99 -5.54
C ILE A 80 0.87 3.94 -6.31
N ARG A 81 -0.40 3.56 -6.43
CA ARG A 81 -1.45 4.30 -7.12
C ARG A 81 -2.50 4.84 -6.16
N GLU A 82 -2.70 4.14 -5.05
CA GLU A 82 -3.74 4.45 -4.08
C GLU A 82 -3.26 4.22 -2.66
N VAL A 83 -3.62 5.15 -1.78
CA VAL A 83 -3.51 5.02 -0.32
C VAL A 83 -4.89 5.21 0.28
N THR A 84 -5.37 4.24 1.04
CA THR A 84 -6.73 4.28 1.60
C THR A 84 -6.82 5.14 2.87
N GLY A 85 -5.78 5.21 3.67
CA GLY A 85 -5.65 6.08 4.84
C GLY A 85 -5.05 7.45 4.49
N TYR A 86 -4.07 7.87 5.29
CA TYR A 86 -3.28 9.09 5.07
C TYR A 86 -1.88 8.80 4.54
N VAL A 87 -1.21 9.85 4.05
CA VAL A 87 0.22 9.87 3.72
C VAL A 87 0.96 10.78 4.69
N LEU A 88 1.92 10.23 5.42
CA LEU A 88 2.78 10.96 6.36
C LEU A 88 4.22 10.94 5.84
N VAL A 89 4.81 12.11 5.64
CA VAL A 89 6.21 12.27 5.20
C VAL A 89 6.91 13.18 6.20
N ALA A 90 7.70 12.61 7.11
CA ALA A 90 8.30 13.39 8.19
C ALA A 90 9.74 13.01 8.52
N MET A 91 10.56 13.99 8.91
CA MET A 91 11.94 13.74 9.40
C MET A 91 12.82 12.97 8.42
N ASN A 92 12.63 13.16 7.11
CA ASN A 92 13.43 12.50 6.08
C ASN A 92 14.54 13.40 5.53
N GLU A 93 15.62 12.76 5.05
CA GLU A 93 16.80 13.44 4.51
C GLU A 93 16.99 13.25 2.99
N PHE A 94 16.17 12.40 2.35
CA PHE A 94 16.21 12.19 0.90
C PHE A 94 15.74 13.45 0.14
N SER A 95 16.21 13.60 -1.11
CA SER A 95 15.92 14.81 -1.90
C SER A 95 14.53 14.82 -2.54
N THR A 96 14.06 13.66 -3.00
CA THR A 96 12.79 13.54 -3.75
C THR A 96 12.05 12.28 -3.31
N LEU A 97 10.73 12.38 -3.12
CA LEU A 97 9.86 11.24 -2.87
C LEU A 97 9.21 10.75 -4.19
N PRO A 98 9.60 9.59 -4.74
CA PRO A 98 9.12 9.14 -6.04
C PRO A 98 7.75 8.44 -5.96
N LEU A 99 6.67 9.23 -5.99
CA LEU A 99 5.28 8.75 -6.09
C LEU A 99 4.61 9.15 -7.43
N PRO A 100 5.24 8.88 -8.60
CA PRO A 100 4.74 9.36 -9.90
C PRO A 100 3.36 8.78 -10.29
N ASN A 101 3.01 7.60 -9.77
CA ASN A 101 1.74 6.94 -10.10
C ASN A 101 0.65 7.14 -9.05
N LEU A 102 0.92 7.84 -7.94
CA LEU A 102 -0.07 8.08 -6.90
C LEU A 102 -1.18 8.96 -7.45
N ARG A 103 -2.41 8.45 -7.46
CA ARG A 103 -3.60 9.12 -8.00
C ARG A 103 -4.60 9.51 -6.91
N VAL A 104 -4.72 8.70 -5.87
CA VAL A 104 -5.76 8.85 -4.86
C VAL A 104 -5.20 8.61 -3.45
N VAL A 105 -5.47 9.56 -2.56
CA VAL A 105 -5.38 9.37 -1.10
C VAL A 105 -6.81 9.52 -0.57
N ARG A 106 -7.40 8.44 -0.05
CA ARG A 106 -8.83 8.44 0.30
C ARG A 106 -9.13 9.13 1.62
N GLY A 107 -8.19 9.14 2.58
CA GLY A 107 -8.41 9.75 3.88
C GLY A 107 -9.46 9.03 4.74
N THR A 108 -9.61 7.70 4.61
CA THR A 108 -10.49 6.92 5.50
C THR A 108 -10.03 6.99 6.96
N GLN A 109 -8.73 7.21 7.14
CA GLN A 109 -8.08 7.70 8.36
C GLN A 109 -7.29 8.96 7.98
N VAL A 110 -7.18 9.91 8.92
CA VAL A 110 -6.45 11.17 8.73
C VAL A 110 -5.49 11.41 9.88
N TYR A 111 -4.30 11.92 9.57
CA TYR A 111 -3.29 12.29 10.56
C TYR A 111 -3.74 13.54 11.33
N ASP A 112 -3.48 13.57 12.64
CA ASP A 112 -3.89 14.67 13.55
C ASP A 112 -5.38 15.05 13.44
N GLY A 113 -6.22 14.06 13.10
CA GLY A 113 -7.67 14.22 12.97
C GLY A 113 -8.14 15.05 11.77
N LYS A 114 -7.24 15.54 10.90
CA LYS A 114 -7.62 16.47 9.81
C LYS A 114 -6.81 16.40 8.53
N PHE A 115 -5.66 15.72 8.51
CA PHE A 115 -4.77 15.72 7.35
C PHE A 115 -4.74 14.36 6.63
N ALA A 116 -5.18 14.34 5.37
CA ALA A 116 -4.97 13.18 4.49
C ALA A 116 -3.52 13.09 3.99
N ILE A 117 -2.82 14.22 3.92
CA ILE A 117 -1.40 14.31 3.60
C ILE A 117 -0.75 15.25 4.62
N PHE A 118 0.31 14.81 5.27
CA PHE A 118 1.08 15.61 6.23
C PHE A 118 2.57 15.53 5.93
N VAL A 119 3.20 16.67 5.66
CA VAL A 119 4.61 16.78 5.30
C VAL A 119 5.31 17.73 6.28
N MET A 120 6.29 17.25 7.04
CA MET A 120 6.91 18.03 8.12
C MET A 120 8.38 17.70 8.34
N LEU A 121 9.23 18.72 8.51
CA LEU A 121 10.64 18.57 8.90
C LEU A 121 11.45 17.61 8.00
N ASN A 122 11.28 17.71 6.67
CA ASN A 122 12.10 16.95 5.70
C ASN A 122 13.20 17.85 5.17
N TYR A 123 14.38 17.82 5.79
CA TYR A 123 15.54 18.58 5.37
C TYR A 123 16.80 17.79 5.71
N ASN A 124 17.82 17.94 4.87
CA ASN A 124 19.16 17.47 5.18
C ASN A 124 19.90 18.59 5.94
N THR A 125 20.64 18.24 6.99
CA THR A 125 21.46 19.18 7.76
C THR A 125 22.93 19.22 7.32
N ASN A 126 23.32 18.37 6.35
CA ASN A 126 24.70 18.24 5.87
C ASN A 126 24.91 18.95 4.53
#